data_AF-E0P0U3-F1
#
_entry.id   AF-E0P0U3-F1
#
_cell.length_a   1.000
_cell.length_b   1.000
_cell.length_c   1.000
_cell.angle_alpha   90.00
_cell.angle_beta   90.00
_cell.angle_gamma   90.00
#
_symmetry.space_group_name_H-M   'P 1'
#
loop_
_entity.id
_entity.type
_entity.pdbx_description
1 polymer ?
#
loop_
_entity_poly.entity_id
_entity_poly.type
_entity_poly.pdbx_seq_one_letter_code
_entity_poly.pdbx_strand_id
1 'polypeptide(L)'
;MTAYLGGITEPAMYGVNLKLKRPMYACMLGSGAAALFAGIVKLKAFIYVTSGLLSMAMWVSEDENYIVYALITLLISSVVTFAAALVIGFEDPKEEEEA
;
A
#
# COMPACT_ATOMS: atom_id res chain seq x y z
N MET A 1 9.77 0.54 -7.21
CA MET A 1 9.17 0.65 -8.56
C MET A 1 8.56 -0.67 -9.03
N THR A 2 9.26 -1.80 -8.87
CA THR A 2 8.77 -3.16 -9.18
C THR A 2 7.46 -3.52 -8.44
N ALA A 3 7.33 -3.14 -7.17
CA ALA A 3 6.09 -3.33 -6.41
C ALA A 3 4.90 -2.54 -6.97
N TYR A 4 5.15 -1.35 -7.52
CA TYR A 4 4.09 -0.45 -8.01
C TYR A 4 3.64 -0.81 -9.44
N LEU A 5 4.58 -1.22 -10.28
CA LEU A 5 4.33 -1.55 -11.69
C LEU A 5 4.09 -3.04 -11.94
N GLY A 6 4.85 -3.91 -11.28
CA GLY A 6 4.82 -5.36 -11.51
C GLY A 6 4.13 -6.16 -10.41
N GLY A 7 3.65 -5.51 -9.35
CA GLY A 7 2.98 -6.21 -8.23
C GLY A 7 3.91 -7.03 -7.34
N ILE A 8 5.21 -7.02 -7.60
CA ILE A 8 6.18 -7.82 -6.86
C ILE A 8 6.57 -7.05 -5.59
N THR A 9 5.98 -7.44 -4.46
CA THR A 9 6.18 -6.81 -3.15
C THR A 9 7.35 -7.37 -2.35
N GLU A 10 7.94 -8.47 -2.80
CA GLU A 10 9.06 -9.19 -2.15
C GLU A 10 10.23 -8.27 -1.76
N PRO A 11 10.80 -7.42 -2.64
CA PRO A 11 11.96 -6.60 -2.26
C PRO A 11 11.61 -5.56 -1.19
N ALA A 12 10.41 -5.00 -1.21
CA ALA A 12 9.99 -4.01 -0.21
C ALA A 12 9.64 -4.68 1.12
N MET A 13 8.97 -5.83 1.08
CA MET A 13 8.53 -6.55 2.26
C MET A 13 9.71 -7.17 3.02
N TYR A 14 10.62 -7.85 2.32
CA TYR A 14 11.79 -8.48 2.93
C TYR A 14 12.96 -7.52 3.12
N GLY A 15 13.13 -6.53 2.24
CA GLY A 15 14.25 -5.59 2.32
C GLY A 15 14.10 -4.54 3.43
N VAL A 16 12.88 -4.06 3.67
CA VAL A 16 12.63 -2.93 4.58
C VAL A 16 11.62 -3.29 5.66
N ASN A 17 10.40 -3.69 5.30
CA ASN A 17 9.31 -3.80 6.27
C ASN A 17 9.59 -4.85 7.36
N LEU A 18 9.95 -6.07 6.97
CA LEU A 18 10.26 -7.15 7.93
C LEU A 18 11.60 -6.94 8.63
N LYS A 19 12.59 -6.37 7.93
CA LYS A 19 13.93 -6.10 8.48
C LYS A 19 13.87 -5.06 9.61
N LEU A 20 13.19 -3.95 9.38
CA LEU A 20 13.14 -2.82 10.32
C LEU A 20 12.00 -2.90 11.33
N LYS A 21 10.99 -3.76 11.09
CA LYS A 21 9.77 -3.99 11.90
C LYS A 21 8.87 -2.76 12.12
N ARG A 22 9.45 -1.60 12.47
CA ARG A 22 8.76 -0.32 12.65
C ARG A 22 8.04 0.15 11.38
N PRO A 23 8.64 0.10 10.17
CA PRO A 23 7.93 0.44 8.94
C PRO A 23 6.76 -0.51 8.65
N MET A 24 6.85 -1.78 9.08
CA MET A 24 5.75 -2.73 8.90
C MET A 24 4.49 -2.29 9.67
N TYR A 25 4.62 -1.80 10.91
CA TYR A 25 3.49 -1.26 11.65
C TYR A 25 2.88 -0.02 10.99
N ALA A 26 3.71 0.86 10.41
CA ALA A 26 3.24 2.00 9.64
C ALA A 26 2.42 1.57 8.41
N CYS A 27 2.91 0.56 7.66
CA CYS A 27 2.19 -0.01 6.52
C CYS A 27 0.86 -0.67 6.94
N MET A 28 0.83 -1.35 8.08
CA MET A 28 -0.41 -1.98 8.59
C MET A 28 -1.46 -0.93 8.95
N LEU A 29 -1.06 0.18 9.58
CA LEU A 29 -1.98 1.27 9.92
C LEU A 29 -2.55 1.95 8.67
N GLY A 30 -1.71 2.27 7.68
CA GLY A 30 -2.18 2.92 6.46
C GLY A 30 -3.06 2.01 5.59
N SER A 31 -2.69 0.74 5.44
CA SER A 31 -3.52 -0.23 4.72
C SER A 31 -4.85 -0.53 5.44
N GLY A 32 -4.84 -0.57 6.78
CA GLY A 32 -6.06 -0.72 7.58
C GLY A 32 -7.03 0.46 7.42
N ALA A 33 -6.52 1.69 7.47
CA ALA A 33 -7.34 2.89 7.27
C ALA A 33 -7.95 2.95 5.85
N ALA A 34 -7.15 2.62 4.84
CA ALA A 34 -7.62 2.55 3.46
C ALA A 34 -8.66 1.44 3.26
N ALA A 35 -8.45 0.25 3.84
CA ALA A 35 -9.41 -0.85 3.77
C ALA A 35 -10.75 -0.51 4.45
N LEU A 36 -10.71 0.23 5.56
CA LEU A 36 -11.91 0.72 6.24
C LEU A 36 -12.69 1.69 5.35
N PHE A 37 -12.01 2.65 4.71
CA PHE A 37 -12.64 3.55 3.74
C PHE A 37 -13.25 2.76 2.56
N ALA A 38 -12.49 1.85 1.96
CA ALA A 38 -12.95 1.01 0.85
C ALA A 38 -14.18 0.17 1.21
N GLY A 39 -14.24 -0.36 2.44
CA GLY A 39 -15.39 -1.11 2.95
C GLY A 39 -16.63 -0.24 3.12
N ILE A 40 -16.48 0.99 3.63
CA ILE A 40 -17.60 1.93 3.82
C ILE A 40 -18.21 2.36 2.47
N VAL A 41 -17.37 2.68 1.49
CA VAL A 41 -17.82 3.08 0.15
C VAL A 41 -18.24 1.90 -0.73
N LYS A 42 -18.21 0.66 -0.19
CA LYS A 42 -18.52 -0.59 -0.89
C LYS A 42 -17.75 -0.73 -2.20
N LEU A 43 -16.46 -0.42 -2.18
CA LEU A 43 -15.59 -0.51 -3.35
C LEU A 43 -15.61 -1.92 -3.91
N LYS A 44 -16.07 -2.07 -5.16
CA LYS A 44 -16.25 -3.38 -5.81
C LYS A 44 -15.23 -3.58 -6.92
N ALA A 45 -14.50 -4.69 -6.84
CA ALA A 45 -13.71 -5.20 -7.96
C ALA A 45 -14.57 -6.19 -8.76
N PHE A 46 -14.66 -5.98 -10.07
CA PHE A 46 -15.49 -6.80 -10.97
C PHE A 46 -14.73 -7.98 -11.57
N ILE A 47 -13.40 -7.88 -11.65
CA ILE A 47 -12.53 -8.91 -12.21
C ILE A 47 -11.31 -9.03 -11.29
N TYR A 48 -10.81 -10.24 -11.08
CA TYR A 48 -9.57 -10.46 -10.35
C TYR A 48 -8.37 -10.26 -11.29
N VAL A 49 -7.51 -9.29 -10.98
CA VAL A 49 -6.29 -9.00 -11.73
C VAL A 49 -5.12 -9.00 -10.75
N THR A 50 -3.94 -9.39 -11.22
CA THR A 50 -2.68 -9.28 -10.46
C THR A 50 -2.50 -7.88 -9.87
N SER A 51 -1.89 -7.78 -8.69
CA SER A 51 -1.69 -6.49 -8.01
C SER A 51 -0.80 -5.57 -8.84
N GLY A 52 -1.22 -4.32 -9.10
CA GLY A 52 -0.42 -3.33 -9.83
C GLY A 52 -1.22 -2.08 -10.17
N LEU A 53 -0.54 -0.96 -10.49
CA LEU A 53 -1.23 0.28 -10.87
C LEU A 53 -2.11 0.10 -12.13
N LEU A 54 -1.69 -0.79 -13.04
CA LEU A 54 -2.44 -1.11 -14.25
C LEU A 54 -3.77 -1.85 -13.97
N SER A 55 -3.96 -2.36 -12.76
CA SER A 55 -5.16 -3.11 -12.37
C SER A 55 -6.35 -2.22 -12.06
N MET A 56 -6.23 -0.89 -12.22
CA MET A 56 -7.34 0.06 -12.05
C MET A 56 -8.59 -0.28 -12.88
N ALA A 57 -8.43 -0.94 -14.03
CA ALA A 57 -9.55 -1.40 -14.86
C ALA A 57 -10.48 -2.39 -14.13
N MET A 58 -10.01 -3.06 -13.07
CA MET A 58 -10.83 -3.99 -12.28
C MET A 58 -12.01 -3.33 -11.56
N TRP A 59 -11.97 -2.01 -11.37
CA TRP A 59 -12.98 -1.23 -10.65
C TRP A 59 -13.99 -0.53 -11.58
N VAL A 60 -13.92 -0.80 -12.89
CA VAL A 60 -14.87 -0.28 -13.88
C VAL A 60 -15.79 -1.40 -14.34
N SER A 61 -17.08 -1.11 -14.41
CA SER A 61 -18.07 -1.86 -15.18
C SER A 61 -18.89 -0.91 -16.04
N GLU A 62 -19.67 -1.49 -16.95
CA GLU A 62 -20.51 -0.77 -17.92
C GLU A 62 -21.50 0.20 -17.23
N ASP A 63 -22.04 -0.18 -16.06
CA ASP A 63 -23.02 0.61 -15.29
C ASP A 63 -22.44 1.36 -14.08
N GLU A 64 -21.30 0.91 -13.53
CA GLU A 64 -20.75 1.45 -12.28
C GLU A 64 -19.23 1.67 -12.38
N ASN A 65 -18.78 2.88 -12.04
CA ASN A 65 -17.37 3.26 -12.06
C ASN A 65 -16.87 3.61 -10.65
N TYR A 66 -15.99 2.77 -10.11
CA TYR A 66 -15.39 2.93 -8.79
C TYR A 66 -13.95 3.45 -8.83
N ILE A 67 -13.41 3.85 -9.99
CA ILE A 67 -12.02 4.32 -10.13
C ILE A 67 -11.73 5.46 -9.15
N VAL A 68 -12.64 6.43 -9.02
CA VAL A 68 -12.42 7.60 -8.16
C VAL A 68 -12.28 7.16 -6.69
N TYR A 69 -13.14 6.26 -6.23
CA TYR A 69 -13.04 5.71 -4.87
C TYR A 69 -11.78 4.86 -4.67
N ALA A 70 -11.34 4.13 -5.69
CA ALA A 70 -10.09 3.38 -5.65
C ALA A 70 -8.86 4.30 -5.57
N LEU A 71 -8.85 5.42 -6.31
CA LEU A 71 -7.80 6.43 -6.23
C LEU A 71 -7.76 7.11 -4.87
N ILE A 72 -8.92 7.44 -4.29
CA ILE A 72 -9.02 7.98 -2.93
C ILE A 72 -8.50 6.96 -1.92
N THR A 73 -8.87 5.68 -2.06
CA THR A 73 -8.38 4.59 -1.20
C THR A 73 -6.86 4.46 -1.25
N LEU A 74 -6.28 4.52 -2.46
CA LEU A 74 -4.84 4.49 -2.67
C LEU A 74 -4.16 5.70 -2.01
N LEU A 75 -4.71 6.90 -2.20
CA LEU A 75 -4.21 8.13 -1.57
C LEU A 75 -4.26 8.04 -0.04
N ILE A 76 -5.37 7.57 0.54
CA ILE A 76 -5.49 7.38 1.99
C ILE A 76 -4.42 6.39 2.48
N SER A 77 -4.24 5.27 1.79
CA SER A 77 -3.23 4.26 2.14
C SER A 77 -1.82 4.88 2.16
N SER A 78 -1.45 5.59 1.09
CA SER A 78 -0.14 6.23 0.96
C SER A 78 0.08 7.32 2.00
N VAL A 79 -0.87 8.23 2.19
CA VAL A 79 -0.75 9.37 3.11
C VAL A 79 -0.72 8.90 4.56
N VAL A 80 -1.61 7.98 4.95
CA VAL A 80 -1.65 7.45 6.32
C VAL A 80 -0.42 6.60 6.61
N THR A 81 0.02 5.76 5.66
CA THR A 81 1.28 4.99 5.82
C THR A 81 2.46 5.94 5.99
N PHE A 82 2.54 6.99 5.18
CA PHE A 82 3.64 7.96 5.25
C PHE A 82 3.62 8.74 6.57
N ALA A 83 2.46 9.24 7.00
CA ALA A 83 2.31 9.93 8.27
C ALA A 83 2.66 9.01 9.46
N ALA A 84 2.17 7.77 9.45
CA ALA A 84 2.49 6.77 10.47
C ALA A 84 3.98 6.44 10.48
N ALA A 85 4.61 6.35 9.31
CA ALA A 85 6.05 6.10 9.17
C ALA A 85 6.88 7.25 9.76
N LEU A 86 6.48 8.51 9.54
CA LEU A 86 7.14 9.67 10.15
C LEU A 86 6.99 9.71 11.68
N VAL A 87 5.82 9.35 12.21
CA VAL A 87 5.56 9.38 13.66
C VAL A 87 6.24 8.22 14.38
N ILE A 88 6.19 7.01 13.82
CA ILE A 88 6.81 5.83 14.42
C ILE A 88 8.34 5.93 14.32
N GLY A 89 8.84 6.54 13.23
CA GLY A 89 10.26 6.58 12.92
C GLY A 89 10.84 5.19 12.67
N PHE A 90 12.00 5.15 12.04
CA PHE A 90 12.76 3.92 11.87
C PHE A 90 14.18 4.22 12.31
N GLU A 91 14.72 3.37 13.19
CA GLU A 91 16.16 3.34 13.39
C GLU A 91 16.73 2.57 12.21
N ASP A 92 17.45 3.27 11.34
CA ASP A 92 18.31 2.59 10.40
C ASP A 92 19.30 1.74 11.21
N PRO A 93 19.45 0.44 10.90
CA PRO A 93 20.48 -0.37 11.51
C PRO A 93 21.79 0.36 11.25
N LYS A 94 22.52 0.71 12.31
CA LYS A 94 23.88 1.23 12.21
C LYS A 94 24.61 0.34 11.21
N GLU A 95 25.11 0.93 10.12
CA GLU A 95 26.11 0.26 9.30
C GLU A 95 27.21 -0.17 10.26
N GLU A 96 27.36 -1.49 10.48
CA GLU A 96 28.62 -2.00 10.96
C GLU A 96 29.61 -1.64 9.86
N GLU A 97 30.36 -0.57 10.12
CA GLU A 97 31.56 -0.20 9.38
C GLU A 97 32.44 -1.45 9.37
N GLU A 98 32.41 -2.21 8.27
CA GLU A 98 33.31 -3.33 8.04
C GLU A 98 34.74 -2.77 8.07
N ALA A 99 35.42 -3.02 9.20
CA ALA A 99 36.84 -2.75 9.42
C ALA A 99 37.72 -3.86 8.84
#